data_AF-U6JRL5-F1
#
_entry.id   AF-U6JRL5-F1
#
_cell.length_a   1.000
_cell.length_b   1.000
_cell.length_c   1.000
_cell.angle_alpha   90.00
_cell.angle_beta   90.00
_cell.angle_gamma   90.00
#
_symmetry.space_group_name_H-M   'P 1'
#
loop_
_entity.id
_entity.type
_entity.pdbx_description
1 polymer ?
#
loop_
_entity_poly.entity_id
_entity_poly.type
_entity_poly.pdbx_seq_one_letter_code
_entity_poly.pdbx_strand_id
1 'polypeptide(L)'
;MLFPKVDDDLKSPLGEESSNPDGLMPRIIMAIKDAFPDVLVLADVALDPYSTSGHDGVVDEETGVVLNDMTVYQICKQVSFPAVAL
;
A
#
# COMPACT_ATOMS: atom_id res chain seq x y z
N MET A 1 14.34 -2.30 0.63
CA MET A 1 12.99 -2.36 1.22
C MET A 1 12.43 -0.95 1.24
N LEU A 2 11.19 -0.77 0.80
CA LEU A 2 10.55 0.54 0.62
C LEU A 2 9.35 0.67 1.55
N PHE A 3 9.19 1.86 2.14
CA PHE A 3 8.04 2.27 2.94
C PHE A 3 7.61 3.66 2.47
N PRO A 4 6.36 3.87 2.06
CA PRO A 4 5.91 5.16 1.57
C PRO A 4 5.43 6.02 2.75
N LYS A 5 5.74 7.32 2.71
CA LYS A 5 5.03 8.32 3.50
C LYS A 5 4.10 9.06 2.54
N VAL A 6 2.88 8.59 2.41
CA VAL A 6 1.85 9.27 1.59
C VAL A 6 1.37 10.53 2.31
N ASP A 7 0.87 11.48 1.54
CA ASP A 7 0.22 12.68 2.05
C ASP A 7 -1.01 12.28 2.91
N ASP A 8 -1.25 13.00 3.99
CA ASP A 8 -2.37 12.70 4.89
C ASP A 8 -3.72 12.92 4.18
N ASP A 9 -3.77 13.82 3.18
CA ASP A 9 -4.96 14.08 2.36
C ASP A 9 -5.36 12.89 1.45
N LEU A 10 -4.44 11.93 1.23
CA LEU A 10 -4.69 10.73 0.44
C LEU A 10 -5.10 9.53 1.31
N LYS A 11 -5.11 9.68 2.63
CA LYS A 11 -5.47 8.60 3.55
C LYS A 11 -6.97 8.45 3.68
N SER A 12 -7.41 7.22 3.88
CA SER A 12 -8.82 6.87 4.05
C SER A 12 -8.99 5.69 5.01
N PRO A 13 -10.19 5.46 5.56
CA PRO A 13 -10.43 4.30 6.44
C PRO A 13 -10.14 2.95 5.77
N LEU A 14 -10.37 2.83 4.46
CA LEU A 14 -10.14 1.60 3.70
C LEU A 14 -8.77 1.53 3.01
N GLY A 15 -7.98 2.62 3.05
CA GLY A 15 -6.64 2.67 2.50
C GLY A 15 -6.58 2.52 0.97
N GLU A 16 -7.54 3.05 0.22
CA GLU A 16 -7.64 2.86 -1.24
C GLU A 16 -6.39 3.30 -2.01
N GLU A 17 -5.67 4.31 -1.52
CA GLU A 17 -4.40 4.78 -2.11
C GLU A 17 -3.33 3.68 -2.16
N SER A 18 -3.41 2.65 -1.32
CA SER A 18 -2.53 1.47 -1.38
C SER A 18 -2.58 0.74 -2.72
N SER A 19 -3.69 0.87 -3.45
CA SER A 19 -3.93 0.22 -4.75
C SER A 19 -3.96 1.20 -5.92
N ASN A 20 -3.55 2.46 -5.71
CA ASN A 20 -3.50 3.47 -6.77
C ASN A 20 -2.32 3.17 -7.74
N PRO A 21 -2.58 2.88 -9.03
CA PRO A 21 -1.52 2.57 -10.00
C PRO A 21 -0.58 3.76 -10.25
N ASP A 22 -1.05 4.99 -10.04
CA ASP A 22 -0.28 6.23 -10.16
C ASP A 22 0.25 6.74 -8.81
N GLY A 23 0.05 5.94 -7.75
CA GLY A 23 0.44 6.25 -6.38
C GLY A 23 1.96 6.37 -6.18
N LEU A 24 2.37 6.77 -4.98
CA LEU A 24 3.78 7.00 -4.66
C LEU A 24 4.63 5.73 -4.78
N MET A 25 4.17 4.61 -4.23
CA MET A 25 4.94 3.35 -4.22
C MET A 25 5.23 2.82 -5.64
N PRO A 26 4.25 2.68 -6.56
CA PRO A 26 4.54 2.28 -7.94
C PRO A 26 5.52 3.20 -8.65
N ARG A 27 5.38 4.53 -8.49
CA ARG A 27 6.30 5.52 -9.09
C ARG A 27 7.73 5.37 -8.59
N ILE A 28 7.92 5.11 -7.28
CA ILE A 28 9.25 4.85 -6.71
C ILE A 28 9.85 3.57 -7.29
N ILE A 29 9.08 2.48 -7.35
CA ILE A 29 9.55 1.19 -7.89
C ILE A 29 9.98 1.35 -9.34
N MET A 30 9.17 2.01 -10.19
CA MET A 30 9.50 2.28 -11.58
C MET A 30 10.78 3.12 -11.71
N ALA A 31 10.91 4.20 -10.94
CA ALA A 31 12.10 5.05 -10.98
C ALA A 31 13.38 4.31 -10.56
N ILE A 32 13.30 3.45 -9.54
CA ILE A 32 14.43 2.63 -9.10
C ILE A 32 14.81 1.62 -10.18
N LYS A 33 13.83 0.95 -10.80
CA LYS A 33 14.09 -0.06 -11.83
C LYS A 33 14.61 0.55 -13.13
N ASP A 34 14.21 1.75 -13.48
CA ASP A 34 14.75 2.50 -14.62
C ASP A 34 16.24 2.86 -14.39
N ALA A 35 16.58 3.33 -13.19
CA ALA A 35 17.95 3.72 -12.84
C ALA A 35 18.88 2.53 -12.51
N PHE A 36 18.33 1.47 -11.91
CA PHE A 36 19.07 0.30 -11.41
C PHE A 36 18.30 -1.01 -11.69
N PRO A 37 18.29 -1.48 -12.95
CA PRO A 37 17.48 -2.63 -13.37
C PRO A 37 17.70 -3.91 -12.52
N ASP A 38 18.96 -4.16 -12.14
CA ASP A 38 19.39 -5.38 -11.44
C ASP A 38 19.17 -5.35 -9.91
N VAL A 39 18.71 -4.22 -9.34
CA VAL A 39 18.48 -4.13 -7.90
C VAL A 39 17.22 -4.88 -7.50
N LEU A 40 17.33 -5.66 -6.42
CA LEU A 40 16.17 -6.26 -5.76
C LEU A 40 15.39 -5.19 -5.00
N VAL A 41 14.15 -4.97 -5.41
CA VAL A 41 13.20 -4.08 -4.74
C VAL A 41 12.23 -4.92 -3.92
N LEU A 42 12.14 -4.61 -2.64
CA LEU A 42 11.16 -5.18 -1.71
C LEU A 42 10.20 -4.04 -1.33
N ALA A 43 8.91 -4.22 -1.56
CA ALA A 43 7.87 -3.25 -1.20
C ALA A 43 6.98 -3.86 -0.11
N ASP A 44 6.64 -3.03 0.87
CA ASP A 44 5.77 -3.43 1.97
C ASP A 44 4.30 -3.55 1.56
N VAL A 45 3.57 -4.46 2.22
CA VAL A 45 2.15 -4.76 1.96
C VAL A 45 1.40 -4.70 3.29
N ALA A 46 0.90 -3.50 3.60
CA ALA A 46 0.08 -3.17 4.75
C ALA A 46 -0.69 -1.87 4.47
N LEU A 47 -1.74 -1.61 5.26
CA LEU A 47 -2.58 -0.41 5.09
C LEU A 47 -2.19 0.77 5.98
N ASP A 48 -1.29 0.62 6.96
CA ASP A 48 -0.94 1.68 7.90
C ASP A 48 -0.39 2.97 7.27
N PRO A 49 0.33 2.96 6.13
CA PRO A 49 0.71 4.21 5.47
C PRO A 49 -0.50 4.93 4.88
N TYR A 50 -1.55 4.19 4.51
CA TYR A 50 -2.70 4.68 3.73
C TYR A 50 -3.97 4.84 4.57
N SER A 51 -4.00 4.28 5.79
CA SER A 51 -5.15 4.31 6.69
C SER A 51 -5.17 5.59 7.52
N THR A 52 -6.34 6.20 7.68
CA THR A 52 -6.55 7.29 8.65
C THR A 52 -6.39 6.82 10.10
N SER A 53 -6.60 5.53 10.38
CA SER A 53 -6.46 4.94 11.72
C SER A 53 -5.01 4.63 12.09
N GLY A 54 -4.13 4.48 11.09
CA GLY A 54 -2.75 4.03 11.28
C GLY A 54 -2.57 2.55 11.62
N HIS A 55 -3.63 1.74 11.55
CA HIS A 55 -3.54 0.28 11.65
C HIS A 55 -3.21 -0.36 10.29
N ASP A 56 -2.53 -1.50 10.33
CA ASP A 56 -2.16 -2.30 9.15
C ASP A 56 -3.37 -2.85 8.37
N GLY A 57 -4.57 -2.79 8.96
CA GLY A 57 -5.80 -3.31 8.40
C GLY A 57 -6.99 -2.38 8.55
N VAL A 58 -8.10 -2.77 7.91
CA VAL A 58 -9.37 -2.04 7.96
C VAL A 58 -9.95 -2.13 9.36
N VAL A 59 -10.25 -0.98 9.97
CA VAL A 59 -10.82 -0.90 11.33
C VAL A 59 -12.33 -0.71 11.27
N ASP A 60 -13.06 -1.50 12.02
CA ASP A 60 -14.48 -1.27 12.31
C ASP A 60 -14.62 -0.08 13.27
N GLU A 61 -15.28 0.99 12.83
CA GLU A 61 -15.35 2.25 13.58
C GLU A 61 -16.14 2.16 14.90
N GLU A 62 -17.07 1.21 15.01
CA GLU A 62 -17.90 1.05 16.21
C GLU A 62 -17.18 0.24 17.29
N THR A 63 -16.48 -0.82 16.89
CA THR A 63 -15.87 -1.80 17.79
C THR A 63 -14.36 -1.63 17.97
N GLY A 64 -13.69 -0.93 17.04
CA GLY A 64 -12.23 -0.79 16.99
C GLY A 64 -11.51 -2.07 16.56
N VAL A 65 -12.23 -3.09 16.09
CA VAL A 65 -11.65 -4.36 15.66
C VAL A 65 -11.08 -4.23 14.24
N VAL A 66 -9.89 -4.79 14.02
CA VAL A 66 -9.33 -4.93 12.66
C VAL A 66 -10.05 -6.08 11.95
N LEU A 67 -10.75 -5.76 10.86
CA LEU A 67 -11.53 -6.69 10.07
C LEU A 67 -10.61 -7.52 9.16
N ASN A 68 -10.34 -8.76 9.54
CA ASN A 68 -9.39 -9.64 8.84
C ASN A 68 -9.70 -9.80 7.35
N ASP A 69 -10.90 -10.28 6.99
CA ASP A 69 -11.20 -10.64 5.60
C ASP A 69 -11.24 -9.41 4.69
N MET A 70 -11.72 -8.28 5.21
CA MET A 70 -11.70 -6.99 4.52
C MET A 70 -10.26 -6.48 4.34
N THR A 71 -9.41 -6.66 5.35
CA THR A 71 -7.98 -6.31 5.28
C THR A 71 -7.28 -7.15 4.21
N VAL A 72 -7.48 -8.47 4.23
CA VAL A 72 -6.94 -9.39 3.22
C VAL A 72 -7.38 -8.98 1.82
N TYR A 73 -8.66 -8.63 1.64
CA TYR A 73 -9.17 -8.16 0.37
C TYR A 73 -8.45 -6.89 -0.13
N GLN A 74 -8.23 -5.89 0.74
CA GLN A 74 -7.55 -4.65 0.35
C GLN A 74 -6.06 -4.88 0.03
N ILE A 75 -5.33 -5.63 0.85
CA ILE A 75 -3.92 -5.92 0.57
C ILE A 75 -3.73 -6.80 -0.67
N CYS A 76 -4.70 -7.65 -1.00
CA CYS A 76 -4.73 -8.33 -2.30
C CYS A 76 -4.85 -7.34 -3.47
N LYS A 77 -5.64 -6.26 -3.33
CA LYS A 77 -5.71 -5.21 -4.36
C LYS A 77 -4.40 -4.42 -4.47
N GLN A 78 -3.74 -4.13 -3.35
CA GLN A 78 -2.43 -3.47 -3.32
C GLN A 78 -1.36 -4.22 -4.14
N VAL A 79 -1.37 -5.56 -4.11
CA VAL A 79 -0.42 -6.38 -4.90
C VAL A 79 -0.89 -6.65 -6.33
N SER A 80 -2.15 -6.37 -6.67
CA SER A 80 -2.73 -6.69 -7.98
C SER A 80 -2.23 -5.80 -9.13
N PHE A 81 -1.46 -4.75 -8.83
CA PHE A 81 -0.93 -3.78 -9.80
C PHE A 81 0.59 -3.63 -9.73
N PRO A 82 1.27 -3.62 -10.90
CA PRO A 82 1.78 -4.84 -11.47
C PRO A 82 2.82 -5.50 -10.56
N ALA A 83 2.60 -6.78 -10.27
CA ALA A 83 3.62 -7.76 -9.88
C ALA A 83 4.68 -8.01 -10.99
N VAL A 84 4.95 -7.02 -11.85
CA VAL A 84 5.88 -7.07 -12.98
C VAL A 84 6.89 -5.95 -12.83
N ALA A 85 7.80 -6.17 -11.90
CA ALA A 85 9.12 -5.57 -11.89
C ALA A 85 10.14 -6.68 -11.56
N LEU A 86 10.02 -7.81 -12.28
CA LEU A 86 11.13 -8.74 -12.45
C LEU A 86 12.07 -8.15 -13.50
#